data_AF-W2CSE0-F1
#
_entry.id   AF-W2CSE0-F1
#
_cell.length_a   1.000
_cell.length_b   1.000
_cell.length_c   1.000
_cell.angle_alpha   90.00
_cell.angle_beta   90.00
_cell.angle_gamma   90.00
#
_symmetry.space_group_name_H-M   'P 1'
#
loop_
_entity.id
_entity.type
_entity.pdbx_description
1 polymer ?
#
loop_
_entity_poly.entity_id
_entity_poly.type
_entity_poly.pdbx_seq_one_letter_code
_entity_poly.pdbx_strand_id
1 'polypeptide(L)'
;MIKERILQIAKKKGVANRKICQKIGLAYGGFTGENKKRPVNSDAIANLLAEYPDVNPRWLLTGQGSMLREQSAPEVAPPPSEPAFPGFIEEIKSLSVKVGRLEAENEHLRTAIEAKQREIEAQAKRDRSPAKGD
;
A
#
# COMPACT_ATOMS: atom_id res chain seq x y z
N MET A 1 -4.00 -17.73 -22.43
CA MET A 1 -5.44 -17.89 -22.11
C MET A 1 -5.64 -18.77 -20.88
N ILE A 2 -6.77 -18.64 -20.13
CA ILE A 2 -7.03 -19.44 -18.91
C ILE A 2 -6.91 -20.95 -19.16
N LYS A 3 -7.42 -21.44 -20.29
CA LYS A 3 -7.33 -22.87 -20.67
C LYS A 3 -5.89 -23.38 -20.76
N GLU A 4 -4.96 -22.56 -21.20
CA GLU A 4 -3.54 -22.95 -21.28
C GLU A 4 -2.93 -23.09 -19.89
N ARG A 5 -3.29 -22.19 -18.98
CA ARG A 5 -2.85 -22.25 -17.59
C ARG A 5 -3.41 -23.48 -16.86
N ILE A 6 -4.63 -23.90 -17.17
CA ILE A 6 -5.20 -25.18 -16.69
C ILE A 6 -4.33 -26.37 -17.15
N LEU A 7 -3.90 -26.39 -18.42
CA LEU A 7 -3.01 -27.44 -18.92
C LEU A 7 -1.62 -27.38 -18.28
N GLN A 8 -1.12 -26.19 -17.94
CA GLN A 8 0.13 -26.03 -17.20
C GLN A 8 0.02 -26.59 -15.77
N ILE A 9 -1.12 -26.37 -15.09
CA ILE A 9 -1.40 -26.97 -13.78
C ILE A 9 -1.37 -28.49 -13.88
N ALA A 10 -2.00 -29.07 -14.91
CA ALA A 10 -2.00 -30.52 -15.13
C ALA A 10 -0.57 -31.06 -15.24
N LYS A 11 0.28 -30.42 -16.04
CA LYS A 11 1.71 -30.77 -16.17
C LYS A 11 2.45 -30.66 -14.84
N LYS A 12 2.27 -29.55 -14.11
CA LYS A 12 2.94 -29.32 -12.82
C LYS A 12 2.55 -30.36 -11.77
N LYS A 13 1.30 -30.80 -11.79
CA LYS A 13 0.75 -31.80 -10.87
C LYS A 13 1.00 -33.25 -11.31
N GLY A 14 1.59 -33.47 -12.49
CA GLY A 14 1.77 -34.82 -13.05
C GLY A 14 0.46 -35.52 -13.40
N VAL A 15 -0.62 -34.75 -13.64
CA VAL A 15 -1.95 -35.30 -13.96
C VAL A 15 -2.20 -35.20 -15.46
N ALA A 16 -2.78 -36.26 -16.04
CA ALA A 16 -3.15 -36.24 -17.45
C ALA A 16 -4.17 -35.13 -17.74
N ASN A 17 -3.99 -34.40 -18.86
CA ASN A 17 -4.87 -33.29 -19.25
C ASN A 17 -6.35 -33.70 -19.34
N ARG A 18 -6.64 -34.93 -19.79
CA ARG A 18 -8.01 -35.44 -19.84
C ARG A 18 -8.63 -35.55 -18.43
N LYS A 19 -7.83 -35.98 -17.45
CA LYS A 19 -8.29 -36.17 -16.07
C LYS A 19 -8.58 -34.85 -15.38
N ILE A 20 -7.76 -33.82 -15.59
CA ILE A 20 -8.05 -32.49 -15.05
C ILE A 20 -9.33 -31.91 -15.66
N CYS A 21 -9.53 -32.09 -16.97
CA CYS A 21 -10.74 -31.61 -17.66
C CYS A 21 -12.00 -32.26 -17.08
N GLN A 22 -11.98 -33.58 -16.87
CA GLN A 22 -13.09 -34.30 -16.25
C GLN A 22 -13.37 -33.81 -14.83
N LYS A 23 -12.33 -33.58 -14.02
CA LYS A 23 -12.49 -33.08 -12.65
C LYS A 23 -13.13 -31.70 -12.57
N ILE A 24 -12.86 -30.83 -13.55
CA ILE A 24 -13.47 -29.50 -13.62
C ILE A 24 -14.84 -29.49 -14.34
N GLY A 25 -15.37 -30.66 -14.72
CA GLY A 25 -16.66 -30.80 -15.38
C GLY A 25 -16.66 -30.47 -16.87
N LEU A 26 -15.50 -30.51 -17.53
CA LEU A 26 -15.34 -30.19 -18.95
C LEU A 26 -14.83 -31.39 -19.77
N ALA A 27 -15.31 -31.50 -21.01
CA ALA A 27 -14.77 -32.46 -21.96
C ALA A 27 -13.40 -32.00 -22.49
N TYR A 28 -12.48 -32.95 -22.70
CA TYR A 28 -11.14 -32.66 -23.23
C TYR A 28 -11.18 -31.98 -24.62
N GLY A 29 -12.19 -32.27 -25.44
CA GLY A 29 -12.41 -31.59 -26.73
C GLY A 29 -12.67 -30.09 -26.62
N GLY A 30 -13.00 -29.58 -25.43
CA GLY A 30 -13.11 -28.14 -25.15
C GLY A 30 -11.77 -27.42 -25.01
N PHE A 31 -10.66 -28.16 -24.98
CA PHE A 31 -9.29 -27.65 -24.81
C PHE A 31 -8.41 -27.87 -26.06
N THR A 32 -8.99 -28.38 -27.15
CA THR A 32 -8.29 -28.62 -28.43
C THR A 32 -8.85 -27.73 -29.55
N GLY A 33 -8.04 -27.49 -30.59
CA GLY A 33 -8.45 -26.73 -31.78
C GLY A 33 -9.00 -25.34 -31.48
N GLU A 34 -10.06 -24.95 -32.20
CA GLU A 34 -10.71 -23.64 -32.07
C GLU A 34 -11.38 -23.45 -30.70
N ASN A 35 -11.80 -24.53 -30.04
CA ASN A 35 -12.42 -24.46 -28.71
C ASN A 35 -11.45 -23.95 -27.64
N LYS A 36 -10.14 -24.06 -27.86
CA LYS A 36 -9.11 -23.52 -26.95
C LYS A 36 -9.18 -21.98 -26.83
N LYS A 37 -9.73 -21.30 -27.85
CA LYS A 37 -9.93 -19.84 -27.85
C LYS A 37 -11.20 -19.41 -27.14
N ARG A 38 -12.15 -20.33 -26.91
CA ARG A 38 -13.39 -20.02 -26.18
C ARG A 38 -13.11 -19.84 -24.69
N PRO A 39 -13.85 -18.93 -24.01
CA PRO A 39 -13.72 -18.74 -22.57
C PRO A 39 -14.06 -20.02 -21.78
N VAL A 40 -13.56 -20.07 -20.55
CA VAL A 40 -13.92 -21.09 -19.56
C VAL A 40 -15.08 -20.53 -18.74
N ASN A 41 -16.07 -21.37 -18.41
CA ASN A 41 -17.17 -20.95 -17.54
C ASN A 41 -16.69 -20.77 -16.09
N SER A 42 -17.43 -20.01 -15.30
CA SER A 42 -17.13 -19.78 -13.88
C SER A 42 -17.08 -21.08 -13.08
N ASP A 43 -17.99 -22.02 -13.38
CA ASP A 43 -18.12 -23.27 -12.63
C ASP A 43 -16.88 -24.15 -12.77
N ALA A 44 -16.28 -24.24 -13.96
CA ALA A 44 -15.05 -24.99 -14.13
C ALA A 44 -13.86 -24.34 -13.41
N ILE A 45 -13.84 -23.01 -13.29
CA ILE A 45 -12.82 -22.30 -12.50
C ILE A 45 -13.02 -22.60 -11.01
N ALA A 46 -14.26 -22.55 -10.51
CA ALA A 46 -14.59 -22.88 -9.13
C ALA A 46 -14.21 -24.33 -8.79
N ASN A 47 -14.60 -25.29 -9.64
CA ASN A 47 -14.25 -26.71 -9.48
C ASN A 47 -12.74 -26.94 -9.52
N LEU A 48 -12.01 -26.24 -10.40
CA LEU A 48 -10.55 -26.32 -10.45
C LEU A 48 -9.91 -25.86 -9.13
N LEU A 49 -10.36 -24.73 -8.59
CA LEU A 49 -9.81 -24.17 -7.35
C LEU A 49 -10.21 -24.98 -6.11
N ALA A 50 -11.37 -25.66 -6.14
CA ALA A 50 -11.77 -26.60 -5.11
C ALA A 50 -10.90 -27.87 -5.12
N GLU A 51 -10.62 -28.41 -6.31
CA GLU A 51 -9.80 -29.62 -6.48
C GLU A 51 -8.30 -29.36 -6.25
N TYR A 52 -7.82 -28.16 -6.61
CA TYR A 52 -6.42 -27.75 -6.50
C TYR A 52 -6.32 -26.46 -5.66
N PRO A 53 -6.51 -26.55 -4.33
CA PRO A 53 -6.54 -25.38 -3.46
C PRO A 53 -5.19 -24.65 -3.37
N ASP A 54 -4.10 -25.33 -3.72
CA ASP A 54 -2.76 -24.76 -3.78
C ASP A 54 -2.52 -23.94 -5.06
N VAL A 55 -3.45 -23.91 -6.01
CA VAL A 55 -3.35 -23.02 -7.18
C VAL A 55 -3.71 -21.59 -6.79
N ASN A 56 -2.92 -20.64 -7.28
CA ASN A 56 -3.18 -19.21 -7.09
C ASN A 56 -4.27 -18.73 -8.08
N PRO A 57 -5.44 -18.25 -7.60
CA PRO A 57 -6.50 -17.74 -8.49
C PRO A 57 -6.06 -16.53 -9.30
N ARG A 58 -5.23 -15.64 -8.74
CA ARG A 58 -4.73 -14.45 -9.44
C ARG A 58 -3.92 -14.87 -10.66
N TRP A 59 -2.96 -15.77 -10.48
CA TRP A 59 -2.16 -16.30 -11.58
C TRP A 59 -3.02 -17.03 -12.62
N LEU A 60 -4.01 -17.83 -12.19
CA LEU A 60 -4.91 -18.53 -13.11
C LEU A 60 -5.70 -17.57 -14.00
N LEU A 61 -6.16 -16.43 -13.46
CA LEU A 61 -6.99 -15.47 -14.19
C LEU A 61 -6.15 -14.49 -15.01
N THR A 62 -5.10 -13.92 -14.43
CA THR A 62 -4.32 -12.84 -15.06
C THR A 62 -3.02 -13.32 -15.69
N GLY A 63 -2.48 -14.46 -15.23
CA GLY A 63 -1.14 -14.93 -15.59
C GLY A 63 0.00 -14.23 -14.83
N GLN A 64 -0.32 -13.35 -13.87
CA GLN A 64 0.67 -12.63 -13.08
C GLN A 64 0.91 -13.33 -11.73
N GLY A 65 2.16 -13.33 -11.28
CA GLY A 65 2.57 -13.91 -10.00
C GLY A 65 2.91 -15.42 -10.07
N SER A 66 2.98 -16.05 -8.91
CA SER A 66 3.30 -17.48 -8.77
C SER A 66 2.09 -18.38 -9.07
N MET A 67 2.32 -19.48 -9.80
CA MET A 67 1.27 -20.46 -10.15
C MET A 67 0.66 -21.14 -8.93
N LEU A 68 1.52 -21.54 -8.00
CA LEU A 68 1.11 -22.13 -6.74
C LEU A 68 1.06 -21.02 -5.70
N ARG A 69 0.14 -21.15 -4.74
CA ARG A 69 0.18 -20.40 -3.50
C ARG A 69 1.48 -20.81 -2.82
N GLU A 70 2.31 -19.82 -2.54
CA GLU A 70 3.37 -20.02 -1.56
C GLU A 70 2.64 -20.43 -0.28
N GLN A 71 3.03 -21.58 0.27
CA GLN A 71 2.64 -21.95 1.62
C GLN A 71 3.41 -21.00 2.56
N SER A 72 3.06 -19.72 2.52
CA SER A 72 3.15 -18.89 3.70
C SER A 72 2.41 -19.69 4.77
N ALA A 73 3.10 -19.94 5.88
CA ALA A 73 2.65 -20.65 7.06
C ALA A 73 1.15 -20.47 7.33
N PRO A 74 0.49 -21.44 8.01
CA PRO A 74 -0.90 -21.28 8.44
C PRO A 74 -1.10 -19.86 8.95
N GLU A 75 -2.25 -19.29 8.60
CA GLU A 75 -2.80 -18.05 9.12
C GLU A 75 -2.78 -18.07 10.66
N VAL A 76 -1.58 -17.93 11.23
CA VAL A 76 -1.38 -17.41 12.56
C VAL A 76 -2.03 -16.05 12.45
N ALA A 77 -2.97 -15.81 13.34
CA ALA A 77 -3.63 -14.53 13.58
C ALA A 77 -2.76 -13.36 13.10
N PRO A 78 -3.35 -12.31 12.49
CA PRO A 78 -2.58 -11.17 12.01
C PRO A 78 -1.51 -10.86 13.06
N PRO A 79 -0.21 -10.80 12.69
CA PRO A 79 0.84 -10.60 13.67
C PRO A 79 0.36 -9.50 14.61
N PRO A 80 0.41 -9.70 15.95
CA PRO A 80 -0.02 -8.66 16.87
C PRO A 80 0.61 -7.40 16.36
N SER A 81 -0.20 -6.36 16.16
CA SER A 81 0.16 -5.14 15.45
C SER A 81 1.27 -4.41 16.21
N GLU A 82 2.47 -4.96 16.20
CA GLU A 82 3.68 -4.32 16.63
C GLU A 82 3.95 -3.30 15.52
N PRO A 83 3.86 -2.00 15.83
CA PRO A 83 4.19 -0.99 14.85
C PRO A 83 5.61 -1.26 14.38
N ALA A 84 5.80 -1.30 13.06
CA ALA A 84 7.02 -1.73 12.39
C ALA A 84 8.31 -1.03 12.86
N PHE A 85 8.21 0.02 13.67
CA PHE A 85 9.33 0.71 14.28
C PHE A 85 8.94 1.30 15.66
N PRO A 86 9.23 0.62 16.78
CA PRO A 86 8.80 1.07 18.11
C PRO A 86 9.39 2.41 18.59
N GLY A 87 10.37 2.99 17.90
CA GLY A 87 10.95 4.30 18.24
C GLY A 87 10.29 5.51 17.56
N PHE A 88 9.56 5.33 16.46
CA PHE A 88 9.07 6.46 15.67
C PHE A 88 7.97 7.23 16.39
N ILE A 89 7.14 6.54 17.18
CA ILE A 89 6.07 7.20 17.94
C ILE A 89 6.66 8.11 19.03
N GLU A 90 7.76 7.70 19.66
CA GLU A 90 8.46 8.51 20.66
C GLU A 90 9.15 9.72 20.01
N GLU A 91 9.78 9.52 18.85
CA GLU A 91 10.41 10.59 18.09
C GLU A 91 9.38 11.62 17.60
N ILE A 92 8.22 11.19 17.10
CA ILE A 92 7.11 12.09 16.70
C ILE A 92 6.66 12.94 17.90
N LYS A 93 6.45 12.32 19.07
CA LYS A 93 6.05 13.06 20.28
C LYS A 93 7.10 14.08 20.70
N SER A 94 8.38 13.70 20.69
CA SER A 94 9.49 14.59 21.02
C SER A 94 9.59 15.78 20.06
N LEU A 95 9.46 15.52 18.75
CA LEU A 95 9.46 16.55 17.72
C LEU A 95 8.29 17.51 17.87
N SER A 96 7.07 17.01 18.15
CA SER A 96 5.90 17.87 18.40
C SER A 96 6.11 18.84 19.56
N VAL A 97 6.73 18.39 20.66
CA VAL A 97 7.07 19.27 21.79
C VAL A 97 8.10 20.32 21.40
N LYS A 98 9.12 19.94 20.63
CA LYS A 98 10.17 20.88 20.18
C LYS A 98 9.61 21.95 19.24
N VAL A 99 8.71 21.57 18.33
CA VAL A 99 8.02 22.51 17.42
C VAL A 99 7.25 23.55 18.23
N GLY A 100 6.44 23.14 19.21
CA GLY A 100 5.68 24.10 20.03
C GLY A 100 6.56 25.08 20.81
N ARG A 101 7.73 24.63 21.31
CA ARG A 101 8.70 25.52 21.98
C ARG A 101 9.31 26.54 21.01
N LEU A 102 9.69 26.09 19.81
CA LEU A 102 10.26 26.95 18.78
C LEU A 102 9.22 27.95 18.26
N GLU A 103 7.95 27.56 18.16
CA GLU A 103 6.86 28.47 17.78
C GLU A 103 6.67 29.58 18.83
N ALA A 104 6.65 29.23 20.12
CA ALA A 104 6.54 30.21 21.20
C ALA A 104 7.74 31.18 21.26
N GLU A 105 8.95 30.66 21.07
CA GLU A 105 10.16 31.50 21.02
C GLU A 105 10.12 32.45 19.80
N ASN A 106 9.70 31.96 18.64
CA ASN A 106 9.55 32.79 17.45
C ASN A 106 8.51 33.89 17.64
N GLU A 107 7.38 33.61 18.29
CA GLU A 107 6.37 34.62 18.61
C GLU A 107 6.94 35.70 19.54
N HIS A 108 7.62 35.29 20.61
CA HIS A 108 8.26 36.21 21.55
C HIS A 108 9.29 37.12 20.86
N LEU A 109 10.15 36.54 20.02
CA LEU A 109 11.16 37.28 19.26
C LEU A 109 10.51 38.28 18.30
N ARG A 110 9.42 37.89 17.62
CA ARG A 110 8.67 38.82 16.74
C ARG A 110 8.13 40.01 17.52
N THR A 111 7.49 39.78 18.67
CA THR A 111 6.99 40.88 19.52
C THR A 111 8.11 41.79 20.03
N ALA A 112 9.25 41.21 20.43
CA ALA A 112 10.39 41.99 20.89
C ALA A 112 10.97 42.87 19.77
N ILE A 113 11.07 42.34 18.55
CA ILE A 113 11.52 43.08 17.36
C ILE A 113 10.54 44.22 17.06
N GLU A 114 9.24 43.97 17.08
CA GLU A 114 8.21 45.02 16.86
C GLU A 114 8.27 46.13 17.91
N ALA A 115 8.45 45.78 19.18
CA ALA A 115 8.59 46.76 20.26
C ALA A 115 9.83 47.63 20.06
N LYS A 116 10.97 47.01 19.73
CA LYS A 116 12.23 47.73 19.45
C LYS A 116 12.10 48.66 18.24
N GLN A 117 11.42 48.22 17.19
CA GLN A 117 11.17 49.04 16.01
C GLN A 117 10.33 50.29 16.36
N ARG A 118 9.30 50.14 17.21
CA ARG A 118 8.50 51.28 17.69
C ARG A 118 9.32 52.27 18.54
N GLU A 119 10.20 51.77 19.41
CA GLU A 119 11.10 52.62 20.20
C GLU A 119 12.02 53.45 19.29
N ILE A 120 12.62 52.82 18.28
CA ILE A 120 13.49 53.48 17.30
C ILE A 120 12.73 54.57 16.53
N GLU A 121 11.50 54.28 16.07
CA GLU A 121 10.67 55.25 15.36
C GLU A 121 10.23 56.43 16.24
N ALA A 122 9.87 56.16 17.50
CA ALA A 122 9.51 57.19 18.46
C ALA A 122 10.70 58.12 18.77
N GLN A 123 11.90 57.54 18.95
CA GLN A 123 13.13 58.29 19.15
C GLN A 123 13.47 59.14 17.93
N ALA A 124 13.40 58.57 16.73
CA ALA A 124 13.63 59.30 15.48
C ALA A 124 12.63 60.46 15.29
N LYS A 125 11.36 60.29 15.69
CA LYS A 125 10.35 61.35 15.65
C LYS A 125 10.60 62.45 16.67
N ARG A 126 11.07 62.11 17.87
CA ARG A 126 11.46 63.07 18.92
C ARG A 126 12.66 63.91 18.48
N ASP A 127 13.67 63.27 17.91
CA ASP A 127 14.89 63.94 17.45
C ASP A 127 14.63 64.84 16.23
N ARG A 128 13.55 64.60 15.47
CA ARG A 128 13.12 65.41 14.31
C ARG A 128 12.24 66.61 14.68
N SER A 129 11.83 66.80 15.93
CA SER A 129 11.02 67.94 16.36
C SER A 129 11.91 68.96 17.09
N PRO A 130 12.43 70.00 16.41
CA PRO A 130 13.16 71.06 17.10
C PRO A 130 12.19 71.92 17.91
N ALA A 131 12.67 72.40 19.05
CA ALA A 131 11.96 73.33 19.92
C ALA A 131 11.39 74.52 19.13
N LYS A 132 10.07 74.71 19.21
CA LYS A 132 9.46 76.02 19.03
C LYS A 132 9.54 76.72 20.39
N GLY A 133 10.30 77.81 20.46
CA GLY A 133 10.54 78.64 21.64
C GLY A 133 12.06 78.82 21.82
N ASP A 134 12.64 80.01 21.79
CA ASP A 134 12.14 81.39 21.98
C ASP A 134 12.73 82.37 20.95
#